data_AF-A0A1I4J0T2-F1
#
_entry.id   AF-A0A1I4J0T2-F1
#
_cell.length_a   1.000
_cell.length_b   1.000
_cell.length_c   1.000
_cell.angle_alpha   90.00
_cell.angle_beta   90.00
_cell.angle_gamma   90.00
#
_symmetry.space_group_name_H-M   'P 1'
#
loop_
_entity.id
_entity.type
_entity.pdbx_description
1 polymer ?
#
loop_
_entity_poly.entity_id
_entity_poly.type
_entity_poly.pdbx_seq_one_letter_code
_entity_poly.pdbx_strand_id
1 'polypeptide(L)'
;MSLLWRDRIQVFFAPGRVDMVRTFRGIKSRQSPRISEVYGAPQDAAMWKKSLQQLEQMIEKENIASDLKGAELIITLSNHFVRYVVVSPQQEITGPSELFAYANFRMREVYGERVDGWVVSISDEDPYQGTLCAAISRDLYNEFEALASRHRIKLKRIEPYLTAAFDQWCNSFNDKRFWFVVIERERLCMTLFSNSEWKGIRNQRVVHSIETELIAALEQEAINSGYREPIEQVYLLSPEHPDLSLPTDKGWQFAYLPTEKIPVPLHFPSVSVADSEAGYA
;
A
#
# COMPACT_ATOMS: atom_id res chain seq x y z
N MET A 1 14.44 -12.40 -31.59
CA MET A 1 14.79 -11.05 -31.09
C MET A 1 14.13 -10.86 -29.74
N SER A 2 14.93 -10.66 -28.70
CA SER A 2 14.49 -10.70 -27.31
C SER A 2 13.62 -9.47 -26.96
N LEU A 3 12.36 -9.72 -26.66
CA LEU A 3 11.28 -8.77 -26.32
C LEU A 3 11.43 -8.13 -24.92
N LEU A 4 12.62 -8.11 -24.33
CA LEU A 4 12.73 -8.09 -22.88
C LEU A 4 12.44 -6.74 -22.20
N TRP A 5 12.18 -5.66 -22.94
CA TRP A 5 12.17 -4.34 -22.34
C TRP A 5 11.01 -3.40 -22.84
N ARG A 6 9.83 -3.36 -22.16
CA ARG A 6 8.63 -2.45 -22.27
C ARG A 6 8.50 -1.26 -21.28
N ASP A 7 8.20 -0.03 -21.71
CA ASP A 7 7.98 1.13 -20.82
C ASP A 7 7.13 0.80 -19.57
N ARG A 8 7.36 1.48 -18.45
CA ARG A 8 6.58 1.25 -17.21
C ARG A 8 5.77 2.48 -16.83
N ILE A 9 4.51 2.26 -16.50
CA ILE A 9 3.60 3.26 -15.93
C ILE A 9 3.38 2.83 -14.48
N GLN A 10 3.85 3.64 -13.54
CA GLN A 10 3.69 3.41 -12.11
C GLN A 10 2.64 4.37 -11.59
N VAL A 11 1.64 3.83 -10.90
CA VAL A 11 0.48 4.57 -10.42
C VAL A 11 0.36 4.41 -8.92
N PHE A 12 0.13 5.50 -8.20
CA PHE A 12 -0.46 5.44 -6.87
C PHE A 12 -1.96 5.76 -6.98
N PHE A 13 -2.80 4.87 -6.45
CA PHE A 13 -4.24 4.94 -6.60
C PHE A 13 -4.93 4.98 -5.23
N ALA A 14 -5.55 6.11 -4.90
CA ALA A 14 -6.23 6.36 -3.64
C ALA A 14 -7.60 7.00 -3.84
N PRO A 15 -8.50 6.97 -2.83
CA PRO A 15 -9.66 7.84 -2.83
C PRO A 15 -9.21 9.30 -2.85
N GLY A 16 -9.70 10.09 -3.81
CA GLY A 16 -9.37 11.52 -3.88
C GLY A 16 -8.00 11.85 -4.49
N ARG A 17 -7.21 10.85 -4.91
CA ARG A 17 -5.86 11.07 -5.45
C ARG A 17 -5.43 9.99 -6.43
N VAL A 18 -4.85 10.40 -7.54
CA VAL A 18 -4.12 9.52 -8.46
C VAL A 18 -2.80 10.17 -8.83
N ASP A 19 -1.71 9.46 -8.62
CA ASP A 19 -0.38 9.87 -9.10
C ASP A 19 0.09 8.91 -10.19
N MET A 20 0.73 9.42 -11.23
CA MET A 20 1.29 8.62 -12.31
C MET A 20 2.69 9.08 -12.69
N VAL A 21 3.60 8.12 -12.84
CA VAL A 21 4.95 8.32 -13.35
C VAL A 21 5.20 7.35 -14.49
N ARG A 22 5.69 7.84 -15.62
CA ARG A 22 6.16 7.00 -16.71
C ARG A 22 7.68 6.88 -16.66
N THR A 23 8.17 5.65 -16.69
CA THR A 23 9.59 5.36 -16.86
C THR A 23 9.82 4.89 -18.30
N PHE A 24 10.47 5.75 -19.08
CA PHE A 24 10.84 5.50 -20.46
C PHE A 24 12.09 4.64 -20.55
N ARG A 25 12.15 3.77 -21.55
CA ARG A 25 13.33 2.96 -21.80
C ARG A 25 14.41 3.68 -22.60
N GLY A 26 15.66 3.31 -22.31
CA GLY A 26 16.87 3.78 -22.99
C GLY A 26 18.12 3.42 -22.20
N ILE A 27 19.31 3.65 -22.78
CA ILE A 27 20.62 3.46 -22.13
C ILE A 27 20.73 4.24 -20.82
N LYS A 28 19.95 5.33 -20.68
CA LYS A 28 19.67 6.02 -19.44
C LYS A 28 18.16 6.03 -19.22
N SER A 29 17.67 5.19 -18.31
CA SER A 29 16.26 5.18 -17.89
C SER A 29 15.86 6.59 -17.46
N ARG A 30 14.86 7.17 -18.11
CA ARG A 30 14.36 8.51 -17.80
C ARG A 30 12.94 8.39 -17.24
N GLN A 31 12.69 9.02 -16.11
CA GLN A 31 11.35 9.14 -15.55
C GLN A 31 10.73 10.47 -16.00
N SER A 32 9.45 10.44 -16.33
CA SER A 32 8.65 11.66 -16.46
C SER A 32 8.53 12.32 -15.08
N PRO A 33 8.25 13.63 -15.03
CA PRO A 33 7.67 14.22 -13.83
C PRO A 33 6.42 13.42 -13.41
N ARG A 34 6.17 13.37 -12.10
CA ARG A 34 4.91 12.83 -11.56
C ARG A 34 3.77 13.75 -11.98
N ILE A 35 2.74 13.15 -12.55
CA ILE A 35 1.46 13.81 -12.80
C ILE A 35 0.55 13.41 -11.64
N SER A 36 -0.01 14.40 -10.95
CA SER A 36 -0.82 14.20 -9.76
C SER A 36 -2.17 14.86 -9.95
N GLU A 37 -3.24 14.09 -9.80
CA GLU A 37 -4.62 14.59 -9.74
C GLU A 37 -5.14 14.40 -8.30
N VAL A 38 -5.44 15.51 -7.63
CA VAL A 38 -5.98 15.54 -6.26
C VAL A 38 -7.34 16.22 -6.30
N TYR A 39 -8.34 15.59 -5.70
CA TYR A 39 -9.72 16.08 -5.69
C TYR A 39 -10.44 15.65 -4.41
N GLY A 40 -11.55 16.32 -4.10
CA GLY A 40 -12.36 15.98 -2.93
C GLY A 40 -12.72 14.50 -2.89
N ALA A 41 -12.47 13.87 -1.73
CA ALA A 41 -12.73 12.45 -1.51
C ALA A 41 -14.20 12.13 -1.83
N PRO A 42 -14.47 11.10 -2.64
CA PRO A 42 -15.83 10.71 -2.96
C PRO A 42 -16.57 10.25 -1.69
N GLN A 43 -17.77 10.78 -1.45
CA GLN A 43 -18.63 10.39 -0.32
C GLN A 43 -19.44 9.11 -0.58
N ASP A 44 -19.35 8.55 -1.79
CA ASP A 44 -20.18 7.43 -2.24
C ASP A 44 -19.53 6.06 -1.97
N ALA A 45 -20.37 5.02 -1.86
CA ALA A 45 -19.97 3.64 -1.60
C ALA A 45 -18.96 3.06 -2.62
N ALA A 46 -18.89 3.61 -3.84
CA ALA A 46 -17.94 3.22 -4.88
C ALA A 46 -16.81 4.25 -5.02
N MET A 47 -16.12 4.54 -3.91
CA MET A 47 -15.06 5.57 -3.79
C MET A 47 -13.97 5.47 -4.88
N TRP A 48 -13.73 4.29 -5.44
CA TRP A 48 -12.72 4.08 -6.47
C TRP A 48 -13.13 4.57 -7.87
N LYS A 49 -14.43 4.75 -8.17
CA LYS A 49 -14.90 5.08 -9.53
C LYS A 49 -14.37 6.41 -10.04
N LYS A 50 -14.39 7.45 -9.19
CA LYS A 50 -13.84 8.76 -9.54
C LYS A 50 -12.34 8.69 -9.78
N SER A 51 -11.61 7.96 -8.94
CA SER A 51 -10.17 7.72 -9.12
C SER A 51 -9.87 6.96 -10.42
N LEU A 52 -10.69 5.97 -10.77
CA LEU A 52 -10.55 5.23 -12.02
C LEU A 52 -10.76 6.14 -13.24
N GLN A 53 -11.78 7.01 -13.21
CA GLN A 53 -12.02 7.99 -14.27
C GLN A 53 -10.84 8.95 -14.45
N GLN A 54 -10.25 9.42 -13.35
CA GLN A 54 -9.05 10.28 -13.43
C GLN A 54 -7.85 9.53 -14.01
N LEU A 55 -7.61 8.30 -13.56
CA LEU A 55 -6.55 7.47 -14.12
C LEU A 55 -6.73 7.22 -15.62
N GLU A 56 -7.96 6.95 -16.06
CA GLU A 56 -8.29 6.78 -17.48
C GLU A 56 -7.96 8.03 -18.30
N GLN A 57 -8.38 9.21 -17.84
CA GLN A 57 -8.06 10.48 -18.50
C GLN A 57 -6.56 10.75 -18.56
N MET A 58 -5.82 10.44 -17.50
CA MET A 58 -4.36 10.55 -17.46
C MET A 58 -3.70 9.63 -18.50
N ILE A 59 -4.13 8.37 -18.58
CA ILE A 59 -3.62 7.40 -19.56
C ILE A 59 -3.98 7.81 -20.99
N GLU A 60 -5.20 8.27 -21.25
CA GLU A 60 -5.62 8.75 -22.58
C GLU A 60 -4.76 9.91 -23.06
N LYS A 61 -4.57 10.92 -22.22
CA LYS A 61 -3.75 12.09 -22.51
C LYS A 61 -2.31 11.70 -22.84
N GLU A 62 -1.71 10.83 -22.02
CA GLU A 62 -0.35 10.34 -22.25
C GLU A 62 -0.27 9.48 -23.51
N ASN A 63 -1.26 8.64 -23.80
CA ASN A 63 -1.27 7.78 -24.99
C ASN A 63 -1.40 8.58 -26.29
N ILE A 64 -2.13 9.71 -26.26
CA ILE A 64 -2.19 10.66 -27.38
C ILE A 64 -0.82 11.32 -27.60
N ALA A 65 -0.14 11.72 -26.52
CA ALA A 65 1.16 12.39 -26.60
C ALA A 65 2.31 11.43 -26.97
N SER A 66 2.27 10.19 -26.48
CA SER A 66 3.32 9.19 -26.68
C SER A 66 2.75 7.79 -26.49
N ASP A 67 2.68 7.01 -27.58
CA ASP A 67 2.11 5.65 -27.63
C ASP A 67 2.54 4.79 -26.42
N LEU A 68 1.53 4.32 -25.67
CA LEU A 68 1.68 3.47 -24.48
C LEU A 68 1.52 1.98 -24.81
N LYS A 69 1.27 1.61 -26.07
CA LYS A 69 1.00 0.23 -26.45
C LYS A 69 2.11 -0.70 -25.98
N GLY A 70 1.71 -1.69 -25.19
CA GLY A 70 2.60 -2.70 -24.64
C GLY A 70 3.42 -2.25 -23.43
N ALA A 71 3.23 -1.03 -22.91
CA ALA A 71 3.79 -0.63 -21.62
C ALA A 71 3.28 -1.54 -20.48
N GLU A 72 4.00 -1.60 -19.37
CA GLU A 72 3.64 -2.32 -18.15
C GLU A 72 3.03 -1.34 -17.15
N LEU A 73 1.82 -1.62 -16.69
CA LEU A 73 1.12 -0.87 -15.65
C LEU A 73 1.35 -1.54 -14.29
N ILE A 74 1.86 -0.78 -13.33
CA ILE A 74 2.07 -1.18 -11.95
C ILE A 74 1.26 -0.23 -11.08
N ILE A 75 0.38 -0.77 -10.24
CA ILE A 75 -0.53 0.01 -9.40
C ILE A 75 -0.21 -0.25 -7.93
N THR A 76 0.23 0.79 -7.23
CA THR A 76 0.32 0.84 -5.78
C THR A 76 -1.01 1.35 -5.24
N LEU A 77 -1.73 0.48 -4.54
CA LEU A 77 -3.09 0.72 -4.10
C LEU A 77 -3.13 1.19 -2.65
N SER A 78 -3.79 2.32 -2.42
CA SER A 78 -4.06 2.84 -1.08
C SER A 78 -4.68 1.80 -0.15
N ASN A 79 -4.30 1.82 1.14
CA ASN A 79 -4.82 0.87 2.13
C ASN A 79 -6.32 1.06 2.41
N HIS A 80 -6.93 2.16 1.92
CA HIS A 80 -8.39 2.35 1.90
C HIS A 80 -9.13 1.20 1.20
N PHE A 81 -8.57 0.70 0.10
CA PHE A 81 -9.19 -0.31 -0.75
C PHE A 81 -8.85 -1.76 -0.35
N VAL A 82 -7.94 -1.93 0.61
CA VAL A 82 -7.36 -3.23 0.93
C VAL A 82 -7.92 -3.75 2.25
N ARG A 83 -8.15 -5.05 2.31
CA ARG A 83 -8.49 -5.80 3.52
C ARG A 83 -7.38 -6.78 3.81
N TYR A 84 -6.98 -6.85 5.06
CA TYR A 84 -5.82 -7.64 5.46
C TYR A 84 -6.18 -8.64 6.54
N VAL A 85 -5.43 -9.74 6.54
CA VAL A 85 -5.34 -10.70 7.64
C VAL A 85 -3.92 -11.23 7.71
N VAL A 86 -3.38 -11.37 8.92
CA VAL A 86 -2.17 -12.14 9.17
C VAL A 86 -2.54 -13.61 9.32
N VAL A 87 -1.81 -14.47 8.60
CA VAL A 87 -1.95 -15.91 8.66
C VAL A 87 -0.71 -16.48 9.36
N SER A 88 -0.88 -16.90 10.60
CA SER A 88 0.21 -17.53 11.36
C SER A 88 0.53 -18.92 10.80
N PRO A 89 1.80 -19.34 10.82
CA PRO A 89 2.20 -20.66 10.32
C PRO A 89 1.48 -21.76 11.11
N GLN A 90 1.06 -22.82 10.40
CA GLN A 90 0.39 -23.99 10.98
C GLN A 90 1.19 -25.23 10.61
N GLN A 91 1.43 -26.13 11.57
CA GLN A 91 2.26 -27.32 11.32
C GLN A 91 1.60 -28.29 10.32
N GLU A 92 0.28 -28.25 10.24
CA GLU A 92 -0.54 -29.10 9.40
C GLU A 92 -0.61 -28.61 7.94
N ILE A 93 -0.25 -27.35 7.68
CA ILE A 93 -0.23 -26.78 6.33
C ILE A 93 1.16 -27.01 5.76
N THR A 94 1.24 -27.81 4.70
CA THR A 94 2.53 -28.24 4.13
C THR A 94 2.73 -27.79 2.70
N GLY A 95 1.69 -27.23 2.06
CA GLY A 95 1.72 -26.81 0.67
C GLY A 95 1.17 -25.39 0.42
N PRO A 96 1.62 -24.72 -0.65
CA PRO A 96 1.13 -23.38 -1.03
C PRO A 96 -0.38 -23.30 -1.26
N SER A 97 -1.00 -24.32 -1.88
CA SER A 97 -2.44 -24.33 -2.12
C SER A 97 -3.25 -24.44 -0.83
N GLU A 98 -2.76 -25.20 0.15
CA GLU A 98 -3.37 -25.31 1.48
C GLU A 98 -3.23 -23.99 2.24
N LEU A 99 -2.05 -23.35 2.18
CA LEU A 99 -1.82 -22.04 2.77
C LEU A 99 -2.77 -21.00 2.19
N PHE A 100 -2.96 -20.97 0.87
CA PHE A 100 -3.91 -20.06 0.22
C PHE A 100 -5.36 -20.35 0.62
N ALA A 101 -5.76 -21.62 0.71
CA ALA A 101 -7.09 -21.99 1.17
C ALA A 101 -7.34 -21.56 2.62
N TYR A 102 -6.35 -21.75 3.49
CA TYR A 102 -6.40 -21.29 4.88
C TYR A 102 -6.45 -19.77 4.96
N ALA A 103 -5.65 -19.05 4.18
CA ALA A 103 -5.69 -17.60 4.10
C ALA A 103 -7.08 -17.07 3.69
N ASN A 104 -7.71 -17.71 2.70
CA ASN A 104 -9.10 -17.38 2.31
C ASN A 104 -10.10 -17.67 3.43
N PHE A 105 -9.94 -18.79 4.14
CA PHE A 105 -10.77 -19.11 5.30
C PHE A 105 -10.62 -18.04 6.39
N ARG A 106 -9.38 -17.67 6.76
CA ARG A 106 -9.10 -16.60 7.73
C ARG A 106 -9.69 -15.26 7.31
N MET A 107 -9.62 -14.93 6.02
CA MET A 107 -10.25 -13.73 5.46
C MET A 107 -11.78 -13.78 5.65
N ARG A 108 -12.41 -14.93 5.39
CA ARG A 108 -13.85 -15.14 5.57
C ARG A 108 -14.26 -15.10 7.05
N GLU A 109 -13.44 -15.59 7.97
CA GLU A 109 -13.70 -15.46 9.41
C GLU A 109 -13.78 -14.00 9.86
N VAL A 110 -12.90 -13.13 9.33
CA VAL A 110 -12.85 -11.72 9.71
C VAL A 110 -13.91 -10.88 8.99
N TYR A 111 -14.16 -11.15 7.70
CA TYR A 111 -14.98 -10.28 6.86
C TYR A 111 -16.31 -10.88 6.37
N GLY A 112 -16.58 -12.14 6.69
CA GLY A 112 -17.79 -12.86 6.30
C GLY A 112 -17.90 -13.11 4.80
N GLU A 113 -19.13 -13.23 4.31
CA GLU A 113 -19.47 -13.56 2.91
C GLU A 113 -18.97 -12.53 1.89
N ARG A 114 -18.60 -11.32 2.32
CA ARG A 114 -18.06 -10.27 1.43
C ARG A 114 -16.81 -10.70 0.68
N VAL A 115 -16.05 -11.66 1.24
CA VAL A 115 -14.82 -12.20 0.63
C VAL A 115 -15.09 -12.87 -0.72
N ASP A 116 -16.30 -13.38 -0.97
CA ASP A 116 -16.65 -14.04 -2.24
C ASP A 116 -16.58 -13.07 -3.43
N GLY A 117 -16.79 -11.78 -3.16
CA GLY A 117 -16.64 -10.68 -4.12
C GLY A 117 -15.22 -10.13 -4.23
N TRP A 118 -14.21 -10.75 -3.61
CA TRP A 118 -12.85 -10.23 -3.55
C TRP A 118 -11.84 -11.06 -4.36
N VAL A 119 -10.75 -10.40 -4.74
CA VAL A 119 -9.52 -11.03 -5.21
C VAL A 119 -8.54 -11.05 -4.05
N VAL A 120 -8.04 -12.23 -3.70
CA VAL A 120 -7.19 -12.49 -2.53
C VAL A 120 -5.78 -12.85 -2.99
N SER A 121 -4.76 -12.35 -2.28
CA SER A 121 -3.35 -12.65 -2.48
C SER A 121 -2.64 -12.84 -1.14
N ILE A 122 -1.53 -13.57 -1.15
CA ILE A 122 -0.63 -13.75 0.00
C ILE A 122 0.76 -13.19 -0.33
N SER A 123 1.52 -12.75 0.67
CA SER A 123 2.84 -12.11 0.49
C SER A 123 3.96 -13.12 0.24
N ASP A 124 3.88 -14.27 0.89
CA ASP A 124 4.79 -15.41 0.75
C ASP A 124 3.96 -16.70 0.65
N GLU A 125 4.45 -17.65 -0.15
CA GLU A 125 3.86 -18.97 -0.37
C GLU A 125 4.55 -20.06 0.49
N ASP A 126 5.57 -19.71 1.28
CA ASP A 126 6.21 -20.61 2.25
C ASP A 126 5.25 -20.91 3.42
N PRO A 127 4.73 -22.15 3.56
CA PRO A 127 3.78 -22.49 4.62
C PRO A 127 4.41 -22.52 6.02
N TYR A 128 5.73 -22.60 6.12
CA TYR A 128 6.46 -22.62 7.39
C TYR A 128 6.66 -21.21 7.96
N GLN A 129 6.46 -20.18 7.14
CA GLN A 129 6.53 -18.79 7.53
C GLN A 129 5.12 -18.21 7.55
N GLY A 130 4.79 -17.45 8.59
CA GLY A 130 3.52 -16.70 8.58
C GLY A 130 3.46 -15.78 7.37
N THR A 131 2.27 -15.59 6.79
CA THR A 131 2.09 -14.78 5.58
C THR A 131 1.09 -13.65 5.82
N LEU A 132 1.27 -12.53 5.12
CA LEU A 132 0.30 -11.46 5.09
C LEU A 132 -0.66 -11.69 3.92
N CYS A 133 -1.94 -11.81 4.22
CA CYS A 133 -2.98 -11.92 3.21
C CYS A 133 -3.63 -10.56 2.97
N ALA A 134 -3.82 -10.20 1.70
CA ALA A 134 -4.45 -8.98 1.26
C ALA A 134 -5.57 -9.28 0.27
N ALA A 135 -6.65 -8.52 0.34
CA ALA A 135 -7.81 -8.67 -0.53
C ALA A 135 -8.35 -7.32 -1.00
N ILE A 136 -8.84 -7.28 -2.24
CA ILE A 136 -9.49 -6.11 -2.85
C ILE A 136 -10.81 -6.52 -3.51
N SER A 137 -11.70 -5.55 -3.77
CA SER A 137 -12.91 -5.80 -4.56
C SER A 137 -12.57 -6.36 -5.95
N ARG A 138 -13.23 -7.45 -6.36
CA ARG A 138 -13.11 -8.02 -7.69
C ARG A 138 -13.54 -7.04 -8.78
N ASP A 139 -14.57 -6.23 -8.51
CA ASP A 139 -15.02 -5.20 -9.45
C ASP A 139 -13.88 -4.21 -9.76
N LEU A 140 -13.16 -3.75 -8.74
CA LEU A 140 -12.04 -2.83 -8.93
C LEU A 140 -10.89 -3.49 -9.71
N TYR A 141 -10.58 -4.76 -9.40
CA TYR A 141 -9.59 -5.53 -10.16
C TYR A 141 -9.96 -5.64 -11.64
N ASN A 142 -11.19 -6.04 -11.94
CA ASN A 142 -11.69 -6.21 -13.30
C ASN A 142 -11.64 -4.89 -14.08
N GLU A 143 -11.94 -3.76 -13.42
CA GLU A 143 -11.85 -2.44 -14.05
C GLU A 143 -10.40 -2.06 -14.41
N PHE A 144 -9.42 -2.41 -13.58
CA PHE A 144 -8.01 -2.23 -13.95
C PHE A 144 -7.60 -3.12 -15.13
N GLU A 145 -8.07 -4.36 -15.19
CA GLU A 145 -7.84 -5.23 -16.34
C GLU A 145 -8.49 -4.67 -17.62
N ALA A 146 -9.73 -4.20 -17.53
CA ALA A 146 -10.45 -3.60 -18.63
C ALA A 146 -9.76 -2.32 -19.15
N LEU A 147 -9.32 -1.45 -18.23
CA LEU A 147 -8.55 -0.24 -18.57
C LEU A 147 -7.25 -0.60 -19.31
N ALA A 148 -6.46 -1.54 -18.76
CA ALA A 148 -5.21 -1.96 -19.38
C ALA A 148 -5.45 -2.55 -20.79
N SER A 149 -6.46 -3.42 -20.92
CA SER A 149 -6.83 -4.02 -22.21
C SER A 149 -7.24 -2.98 -23.26
N ARG A 150 -8.09 -2.01 -22.87
CA ARG A 150 -8.59 -0.94 -23.74
C ARG A 150 -7.45 -0.11 -24.35
N HIS A 151 -6.44 0.21 -23.56
CA HIS A 151 -5.26 0.96 -24.01
C HIS A 151 -4.11 0.07 -24.51
N ARG A 152 -4.31 -1.26 -24.57
CA ARG A 152 -3.29 -2.25 -24.98
C ARG A 152 -2.02 -2.17 -24.12
N ILE A 153 -2.18 -1.79 -22.87
CA ILE A 153 -1.17 -1.78 -21.80
C ILE A 153 -1.26 -3.13 -21.08
N LYS A 154 -0.17 -3.56 -20.44
CA LYS A 154 -0.12 -4.81 -19.68
C LYS A 154 -0.20 -4.51 -18.19
N LEU A 155 -1.32 -4.82 -17.56
CA LEU A 155 -1.39 -4.82 -16.10
C LEU A 155 -0.41 -5.87 -15.55
N LYS A 156 0.67 -5.40 -14.93
CA LYS A 156 1.79 -6.24 -14.51
C LYS A 156 1.70 -6.62 -13.04
N ARG A 157 1.30 -5.67 -12.19
CA ARG A 157 1.21 -5.84 -10.74
C ARG A 157 0.22 -4.84 -10.17
N ILE A 158 -0.57 -5.31 -9.20
CA ILE A 158 -1.26 -4.46 -8.23
C ILE A 158 -0.69 -4.85 -6.88
N GLU A 159 -0.24 -3.88 -6.11
CA GLU A 159 0.32 -4.11 -4.78
C GLU A 159 -0.26 -3.13 -3.76
N PRO A 160 -0.57 -3.58 -2.54
CA PRO A 160 -0.98 -2.68 -1.48
C PRO A 160 0.13 -1.68 -1.10
N TYR A 161 -0.25 -0.48 -0.69
CA TYR A 161 0.71 0.55 -0.33
C TYR A 161 1.54 0.16 0.90
N LEU A 162 0.94 -0.51 1.89
CA LEU A 162 1.67 -1.04 3.04
C LEU A 162 2.83 -1.94 2.62
N THR A 163 2.58 -2.92 1.74
CA THR A 163 3.61 -3.88 1.32
C THR A 163 4.63 -3.26 0.38
N ALA A 164 4.20 -2.41 -0.56
CA ALA A 164 5.13 -1.69 -1.44
C ALA A 164 6.09 -0.80 -0.65
N ALA A 165 5.58 -0.12 0.39
CA ALA A 165 6.39 0.66 1.30
C ALA A 165 7.28 -0.24 2.16
N PHE A 166 6.74 -1.31 2.74
CA PHE A 166 7.53 -2.26 3.53
C PHE A 166 8.72 -2.80 2.73
N ASP A 167 8.49 -3.32 1.52
CA ASP A 167 9.52 -3.90 0.64
C ASP A 167 10.61 -2.89 0.25
N GLN A 168 10.27 -1.59 0.20
CA GLN A 168 11.21 -0.53 -0.13
C GLN A 168 12.25 -0.30 0.98
N TRP A 169 11.84 -0.41 2.27
CA TRP A 169 12.70 -0.04 3.40
C TRP A 169 13.07 -1.19 4.33
N CYS A 170 12.37 -2.33 4.32
CA CYS A 170 12.55 -3.41 5.29
C CYS A 170 13.98 -3.94 5.37
N ASN A 171 14.68 -4.04 4.23
CA ASN A 171 16.06 -4.49 4.15
C ASN A 171 17.08 -3.53 4.81
N SER A 172 16.65 -2.31 5.18
CA SER A 172 17.48 -1.34 5.89
C SER A 172 17.29 -1.35 7.40
N PHE A 173 16.31 -2.10 7.91
CA PHE A 173 16.03 -2.20 9.33
C PHE A 173 16.93 -3.25 9.97
N ASN A 174 17.52 -2.92 11.12
CA ASN A 174 18.39 -3.86 11.86
C ASN A 174 17.63 -4.61 12.97
N ASP A 175 16.41 -4.17 13.27
CA ASP A 175 15.62 -4.69 14.37
C ASP A 175 14.97 -6.03 13.99
N LYS A 176 15.04 -6.99 14.91
CA LYS A 176 14.34 -8.27 14.75
C LYS A 176 12.84 -8.16 15.02
N ARG A 177 12.42 -7.12 15.72
CA ARG A 177 11.03 -6.80 16.03
C ARG A 177 10.82 -5.31 15.84
N PHE A 178 9.85 -4.96 15.01
CA PHE A 178 9.50 -3.57 14.79
C PHE A 178 8.06 -3.45 14.29
N TRP A 179 7.49 -2.28 14.54
CA TRP A 179 6.25 -1.83 13.95
C TRP A 179 6.56 -1.08 12.68
N PHE A 180 5.83 -1.39 11.61
CA PHE A 180 5.86 -0.61 10.38
C PHE A 180 4.50 0.03 10.17
N VAL A 181 4.48 1.36 10.04
CA VAL A 181 3.27 2.17 10.00
C VAL A 181 3.27 3.02 8.74
N VAL A 182 2.17 2.99 8.01
CA VAL A 182 1.88 3.87 6.89
C VAL A 182 0.66 4.72 7.22
N ILE A 183 0.83 6.03 7.16
CA ILE A 183 -0.23 7.01 7.35
C ILE A 183 -0.58 7.62 5.99
N GLU A 184 -1.85 7.46 5.63
CA GLU A 184 -2.49 8.12 4.50
C GLU A 184 -3.55 9.07 5.02
N ARG A 185 -4.09 9.94 4.14
CA ARG A 185 -5.26 10.76 4.47
C ARG A 185 -6.39 9.89 5.04
N GLU A 186 -6.85 10.20 6.26
CA GLU A 186 -7.91 9.49 6.99
C GLU A 186 -7.68 7.99 7.23
N ARG A 187 -6.45 7.47 7.07
CA ARG A 187 -6.18 6.04 7.20
C ARG A 187 -4.83 5.76 7.85
N LEU A 188 -4.86 4.79 8.73
CA LEU A 188 -3.69 4.27 9.41
C LEU A 188 -3.61 2.78 9.12
N CYS A 189 -2.50 2.34 8.53
CA CYS A 189 -2.21 0.94 8.34
C CYS A 189 -0.89 0.59 9.03
N MET A 190 -0.89 -0.38 9.93
CA MET A 190 0.29 -0.81 10.66
C MET A 190 0.42 -2.31 10.72
N THR A 191 1.65 -2.78 10.83
CA THR A 191 1.98 -4.19 11.00
C THR A 191 3.09 -4.36 12.04
N LEU A 192 3.00 -5.43 12.82
CA LEU A 192 4.11 -5.89 13.67
C LEU A 192 4.85 -7.01 12.94
N PHE A 193 6.14 -6.79 12.70
CA PHE A 193 7.03 -7.79 12.16
C PHE A 193 7.99 -8.24 13.26
N SER A 194 8.14 -9.55 13.47
CA SER A 194 9.03 -10.08 14.50
C SER A 194 9.59 -11.44 14.13
N ASN A 195 10.91 -11.57 14.19
CA ASN A 195 11.67 -12.80 13.87
C ASN A 195 11.28 -13.38 12.50
N SER A 196 11.26 -12.52 11.48
CA SER A 196 10.86 -12.88 10.11
C SER A 196 9.39 -13.26 9.91
N GLU A 197 8.52 -12.99 10.89
CA GLU A 197 7.10 -13.31 10.81
C GLU A 197 6.20 -12.08 10.99
N TRP A 198 5.10 -12.07 10.25
CA TRP A 198 3.98 -11.17 10.49
C TRP A 198 3.25 -11.58 11.77
N LYS A 199 3.18 -10.69 12.76
CA LYS A 199 2.53 -10.96 14.05
C LYS A 199 1.18 -10.28 14.22
N GLY A 200 0.97 -9.15 13.54
CA GLY A 200 -0.27 -8.39 13.64
C GLY A 200 -0.40 -7.42 12.49
N ILE A 201 -1.64 -7.15 12.09
CA ILE A 201 -1.99 -6.15 11.08
C ILE A 201 -3.20 -5.37 11.56
N ARG A 202 -3.16 -4.06 11.40
CA ARG A 202 -4.29 -3.18 11.62
C ARG A 202 -4.40 -2.21 10.47
N ASN A 203 -5.61 -2.05 9.96
CA ASN A 203 -5.95 -1.09 8.92
C ASN A 203 -7.24 -0.39 9.30
N GLN A 204 -7.13 0.84 9.81
CA GLN A 204 -8.26 1.58 10.36
C GLN A 204 -8.42 2.94 9.70
N ARG A 205 -9.66 3.45 9.73
CA ARG A 205 -9.94 4.85 9.42
C ARG A 205 -9.52 5.71 10.61
N VAL A 206 -8.89 6.85 10.33
CA VAL A 206 -8.62 7.90 11.31
C VAL A 206 -9.75 8.91 11.28
N VAL A 207 -10.31 9.22 12.44
CA VAL A 207 -11.47 10.13 12.60
C VAL A 207 -11.12 11.35 13.45
N HIS A 208 -10.15 11.23 14.34
CA HIS A 208 -9.68 12.25 15.27
C HIS A 208 -8.19 12.56 15.00
N SER A 209 -7.45 12.96 16.04
CA SER A 209 -6.01 13.16 15.96
C SER A 209 -5.29 11.86 15.57
N ILE A 210 -4.52 11.92 14.49
CA ILE A 210 -3.63 10.86 14.02
C ILE A 210 -2.73 10.37 15.14
N GLU A 211 -2.15 11.29 15.92
CA GLU A 211 -1.23 10.98 17.02
C GLU A 211 -1.93 10.13 18.09
N THR A 212 -3.13 10.56 18.52
CA THR A 212 -3.88 9.87 19.56
C THR A 212 -4.32 8.49 19.10
N GLU A 213 -4.83 8.39 17.87
CA GLU A 213 -5.29 7.12 17.33
C GLU A 213 -4.15 6.15 17.02
N LEU A 214 -3.01 6.63 16.52
CA LEU A 214 -1.82 5.81 16.29
C LEU A 214 -1.31 5.21 17.60
N ILE A 215 -1.12 6.05 18.64
CA ILE A 215 -0.63 5.55 19.93
C ILE A 215 -1.62 4.55 20.54
N ALA A 216 -2.92 4.83 20.50
CA ALA A 216 -3.93 3.89 20.99
C ALA A 216 -3.91 2.56 20.23
N ALA A 217 -3.77 2.60 18.91
CA ALA A 217 -3.70 1.42 18.08
C ALA A 217 -2.42 0.60 18.32
N LEU A 218 -1.27 1.25 18.46
CA LEU A 218 0.00 0.63 18.80
C LEU A 218 -0.06 -0.08 20.17
N GLU A 219 -0.61 0.58 21.19
CA GLU A 219 -0.80 -0.02 22.52
C GLU A 219 -1.73 -1.25 22.47
N GLN A 220 -2.84 -1.16 21.73
CA GLN A 220 -3.77 -2.29 21.57
C GLN A 220 -3.11 -3.48 20.87
N GLU A 221 -2.41 -3.25 19.76
CA GLU A 221 -1.77 -4.34 19.03
C GLU A 221 -0.56 -4.92 19.81
N ALA A 222 0.16 -4.11 20.59
CA ALA A 222 1.21 -4.62 21.48
C ALA A 222 0.64 -5.59 22.51
N ILE A 223 -0.50 -5.25 23.13
CA ILE A 223 -1.22 -6.16 24.04
C ILE A 223 -1.67 -7.43 23.31
N ASN A 224 -2.25 -7.30 22.11
CA ASN A 224 -2.69 -8.45 21.30
C ASN A 224 -1.54 -9.38 20.93
N SER A 225 -0.33 -8.84 20.73
CA SER A 225 0.86 -9.64 20.40
C SER A 225 1.34 -10.51 21.57
N GLY A 226 0.83 -10.30 22.79
CA GLY A 226 1.15 -11.08 23.99
C GLY A 226 2.53 -10.83 24.58
N TYR A 227 3.38 -10.07 23.89
CA TYR A 227 4.74 -9.74 24.31
C TYR A 227 5.08 -8.31 23.90
N ARG A 228 5.66 -7.54 24.82
CA ARG A 228 6.06 -6.15 24.62
C ARG A 228 7.51 -5.94 25.01
N GLU A 229 8.28 -5.31 24.14
CA GLU A 229 9.64 -4.86 24.46
C GLU A 229 9.60 -3.61 25.36
N PRO A 230 10.63 -3.39 26.22
CA PRO A 230 10.72 -2.16 27.00
C PRO A 230 10.69 -0.89 26.14
N ILE A 231 11.26 -0.98 24.93
CA ILE A 231 11.21 0.05 23.90
C ILE A 231 10.80 -0.64 22.60
N GLU A 232 9.65 -0.26 22.06
CA GLU A 232 9.12 -0.76 20.79
C GLU A 232 9.56 0.18 19.66
N GLN A 233 10.32 -0.36 18.70
CA GLN A 233 10.78 0.39 17.53
C GLN A 233 9.65 0.52 16.50
N VAL A 234 9.38 1.74 16.04
CA VAL A 234 8.34 2.06 15.04
C VAL A 234 8.99 2.76 13.85
N TYR A 235 8.87 2.17 12.67
CA TYR A 235 9.20 2.80 11.41
C TYR A 235 7.93 3.41 10.81
N LEU A 236 7.93 4.72 10.60
CA LEU A 236 6.76 5.49 10.24
C LEU A 236 6.91 6.17 8.88
N LEU A 237 6.02 5.87 7.95
CA LEU A 237 5.89 6.56 6.67
C LEU A 237 4.63 7.41 6.66
N SER A 238 4.79 8.74 6.61
CA SER A 238 3.68 9.71 6.59
C SER A 238 3.90 10.84 5.57
N PRO A 239 4.05 10.55 4.26
CA PRO A 239 4.49 11.54 3.27
C PRO A 239 3.48 12.67 3.01
N GLU A 240 2.24 12.52 3.49
CA GLU A 240 1.20 13.56 3.43
C GLU A 240 1.01 14.30 4.77
N HIS A 241 1.78 13.93 5.80
CA HIS A 241 1.78 14.54 7.13
C HIS A 241 3.22 14.77 7.60
N PRO A 242 3.98 15.69 6.95
CA PRO A 242 5.40 15.91 7.27
C PRO A 242 5.60 16.53 8.66
N ASP A 243 4.62 17.29 9.15
CA ASP A 243 4.66 17.96 10.45
C ASP A 243 4.11 17.08 11.59
N LEU A 244 3.82 15.80 11.31
CA LEU A 244 3.36 14.88 12.34
C LEU A 244 4.45 14.67 13.39
N SER A 245 4.17 15.14 14.61
CA SER A 245 5.07 14.99 15.74
C SER A 245 4.47 14.03 16.74
N LEU A 246 5.14 12.90 16.97
CA LEU A 246 4.69 11.92 17.95
C LEU A 246 5.39 12.11 19.29
N PRO A 247 4.68 11.87 20.41
CA PRO A 247 5.28 11.99 21.73
C PRO A 247 6.41 10.95 21.89
N THR A 248 7.55 11.40 22.40
CA THR A 248 8.73 10.54 22.66
C THR A 248 8.57 9.68 23.92
N ASP A 249 7.55 9.93 24.73
CA ASP A 249 7.29 9.23 25.97
C ASP A 249 6.30 8.08 25.77
N LYS A 250 6.47 6.99 26.57
CA LYS A 250 5.68 5.73 26.64
C LYS A 250 6.32 4.47 26.00
N GLY A 251 7.65 4.42 25.90
CA GLY A 251 8.33 3.19 25.44
C GLY A 251 8.17 2.92 23.95
N TRP A 252 7.92 3.97 23.16
CA TRP A 252 7.86 3.93 21.70
C TRP A 252 9.02 4.74 21.14
N GLN A 253 9.78 4.16 20.21
CA GLN A 253 10.84 4.84 19.51
C GLN A 253 10.48 4.98 18.04
N PHE A 254 10.22 6.21 17.59
CA PHE A 254 9.80 6.50 16.21
C PHE A 254 11.00 6.84 15.32
N ALA A 255 11.14 6.10 14.22
CA ALA A 255 12.02 6.40 13.09
C ALA A 255 11.17 6.79 11.89
N TYR A 256 11.25 8.05 11.47
CA TYR A 256 10.48 8.59 10.36
C TYR A 256 11.15 8.25 9.02
N LEU A 257 10.33 7.85 8.04
CA LEU A 257 10.73 7.54 6.67
C LEU A 257 10.30 8.67 5.73
N PRO A 258 11.06 8.93 4.64
CA PRO A 258 12.24 8.19 4.18
C PRO A 258 13.51 8.44 4.99
N THR A 259 14.45 7.49 4.94
CA THR A 259 15.84 7.72 5.38
C THR A 259 16.67 8.29 4.22
N GLU A 260 17.76 9.01 4.51
CA GLU A 260 18.62 9.62 3.47
C GLU A 260 19.19 8.61 2.45
N LYS A 261 19.28 7.33 2.84
CA LYS A 261 19.92 6.28 2.03
C LYS A 261 19.01 5.70 0.95
N ILE A 262 17.70 5.72 1.16
CA ILE A 262 16.73 5.06 0.28
C ILE A 262 15.65 6.08 -0.12
N PRO A 263 15.65 6.57 -1.37
CA PRO A 263 14.69 7.57 -1.80
C PRO A 263 13.28 7.00 -1.86
N VAL A 264 12.30 7.88 -1.70
CA VAL A 264 10.88 7.56 -1.91
C VAL A 264 10.65 7.30 -3.41
N PRO A 265 9.97 6.20 -3.79
CA PRO A 265 9.55 5.99 -5.18
C PRO A 265 8.74 7.18 -5.70
N LEU A 266 9.07 7.70 -6.88
CA LEU A 266 8.45 8.93 -7.40
C LEU A 266 6.92 8.87 -7.52
N HIS A 267 6.34 7.68 -7.68
CA HIS A 267 4.89 7.53 -7.81
C HIS A 267 4.16 7.53 -6.46
N PHE A 268 4.87 7.38 -5.33
CA PHE A 268 4.25 7.48 -4.01
C PHE A 268 3.68 8.87 -3.76
N PRO A 269 2.65 8.98 -2.90
CA PRO A 269 2.07 10.27 -2.58
C PRO A 269 3.10 11.13 -1.85
N SER A 270 2.99 12.44 -2.03
CA SER A 270 3.64 13.47 -1.20
C SER A 270 2.70 14.65 -1.06
N VAL A 271 2.96 15.54 -0.10
CA VAL A 271 2.22 16.82 0.01
C VAL A 271 2.15 17.50 -1.36
N SER A 272 0.92 17.85 -1.78
CA SER A 272 0.68 18.63 -3.00
C SER A 272 0.92 20.10 -2.69
N VAL A 273 1.53 20.85 -3.59
CA VAL A 273 1.74 22.32 -3.46
C VAL A 273 0.40 23.06 -3.29
N ALA A 274 -0.73 22.45 -3.70
CA ALA A 274 -2.06 23.01 -3.51
C ALA A 274 -2.56 22.97 -2.04
N ASP A 275 -2.05 22.06 -1.21
CA ASP A 275 -2.49 21.94 0.20
C ASP A 275 -1.76 22.94 1.12
N SER A 276 -0.61 23.50 0.69
CA SER A 276 0.13 24.51 1.46
C SER A 276 -0.53 25.89 1.48
N GLU A 277 -1.43 26.20 0.55
CA GLU A 277 -2.14 27.49 0.51
C GLU A 277 -3.47 27.48 1.27
N ALA A 278 -4.01 26.31 1.64
CA ALA A 278 -5.25 26.20 2.41
C ALA A 278 -5.04 26.28 3.94
N GLY A 279 -3.79 26.33 4.41
CA GLY A 279 -3.43 26.44 5.83
C GLY A 279 -3.27 27.88 6.35
N TYR A 280 -3.46 28.89 5.50
CA TYR A 280 -3.40 30.32 5.85
C TYR A 280 -4.64 31.06 5.36
N ALA A 281 -5.82 30.64 5.81
CA ALA A 281 -7.05 31.42 5.70
C ALA A 281 -7.91 31.24 6.94
#